data_AF-A0A2E4FBG9-F1
#
_entry.id   AF-A0A2E4FBG9-F1
#
_cell.length_a   1.000
_cell.length_b   1.000
_cell.length_c   1.000
_cell.angle_alpha   90.00
_cell.angle_beta   90.00
_cell.angle_gamma   90.00
#
_symmetry.space_group_name_H-M   'P 1'
#
loop_
_entity.id
_entity.type
_entity.pdbx_description
1 polymer ?
#
loop_
_entity_poly.entity_id
_entity_poly.type
_entity_poly.pdbx_seq_one_letter_code
_entity_poly.pdbx_strand_id
1 'polypeptide(L)'
;MDGVRDEACTFRIINAGETSYPNAWNGYRVCTSADRQVWTRVDTSFEDGVLTIEHRPEGQMQWYAYFAPHTHEQHLDMLSAVQASDLARVDRLGATVDGRDLHRIRAGEGDLQFW
;
A
#
# COMPACT_ATOMS: atom_id res chain seq x y z
N MET A 1 -1.30 3.63 -14.96
CA MET A 1 -1.57 3.35 -16.39
C MET A 1 -2.65 4.31 -16.84
N ASP A 2 -2.55 4.84 -18.06
CA ASP A 2 -3.42 5.91 -18.58
C ASP A 2 -3.75 5.62 -20.05
N GLY A 3 -4.92 6.08 -20.52
CA GLY A 3 -5.29 6.08 -21.94
C GLY A 3 -5.84 4.76 -22.50
N VAL A 4 -6.34 3.87 -21.66
CA VAL A 4 -6.77 2.49 -22.00
C VAL A 4 -8.12 2.12 -21.39
N ARG A 5 -8.93 3.14 -21.12
CA ARG A 5 -10.28 2.95 -20.58
C ARG A 5 -11.06 2.01 -21.48
N ASP A 6 -11.76 1.08 -20.86
CA ASP A 6 -12.60 0.06 -21.49
C ASP A 6 -11.85 -0.90 -22.41
N GLU A 7 -10.51 -0.90 -22.41
CA GLU A 7 -9.69 -1.85 -23.17
C GLU A 7 -9.29 -3.05 -22.30
N ALA A 8 -9.42 -4.27 -22.83
CA ALA A 8 -8.93 -5.45 -22.14
C ALA A 8 -7.40 -5.46 -22.22
N CYS A 9 -6.75 -5.47 -21.05
CA CYS A 9 -5.30 -5.42 -20.95
C CYS A 9 -4.77 -6.62 -20.17
N THR A 10 -3.65 -7.15 -20.65
CA THR A 10 -2.88 -8.20 -19.99
C THR A 10 -1.50 -7.66 -19.65
N PHE A 11 -1.12 -7.72 -18.38
CA PHE A 11 0.19 -7.28 -17.90
C PHE A 11 0.96 -8.47 -17.35
N ARG A 12 2.27 -8.49 -17.56
CA ARG A 12 3.13 -9.60 -17.12
C ARG A 12 4.32 -9.05 -16.36
N ILE A 13 4.45 -9.44 -15.08
CA ILE A 13 5.66 -9.22 -14.29
C ILE A 13 6.53 -10.47 -14.47
N ILE A 14 7.47 -10.36 -15.41
CA ILE A 14 8.23 -11.51 -15.94
C ILE A 14 9.29 -12.05 -14.98
N ASN A 15 9.67 -11.29 -13.96
CA ASN A 15 10.64 -11.69 -12.94
C ASN A 15 9.98 -12.02 -11.58
N ALA A 16 8.67 -12.26 -11.55
CA ALA A 16 7.96 -12.56 -10.31
C ALA A 16 8.51 -13.82 -9.60
N GLY A 17 8.99 -14.80 -10.37
CA GLY A 17 9.65 -16.01 -9.87
C GLY A 17 10.99 -15.77 -9.17
N GLU A 18 11.59 -14.59 -9.35
CA GLU A 18 12.88 -14.21 -8.75
C GLU A 18 12.71 -13.32 -7.50
N THR A 19 11.47 -13.07 -7.09
CA THR A 19 11.18 -12.24 -5.91
C THR A 19 11.61 -12.93 -4.61
N SER A 20 11.66 -12.18 -3.50
CA SER A 20 12.02 -12.74 -2.18
C SER A 20 11.08 -13.86 -1.70
N TYR A 21 9.82 -13.85 -2.17
CA TYR A 21 8.80 -14.83 -1.80
C TYR A 21 7.99 -15.28 -3.02
N PRO A 22 8.56 -16.09 -3.94
CA PRO A 22 7.87 -16.46 -5.18
C PRO A 22 6.58 -17.26 -4.92
N ASN A 23 6.59 -18.11 -3.89
CA ASN A 23 5.42 -18.91 -3.52
C ASN A 23 4.25 -18.08 -3.01
N ALA A 24 4.48 -16.83 -2.57
CA ALA A 24 3.42 -15.93 -2.12
C ALA A 24 2.54 -15.42 -3.27
N TRP A 25 2.95 -15.61 -4.53
CA TRP A 25 2.14 -15.27 -5.70
C TRP A 25 1.01 -16.27 -5.98
N ASN A 26 1.11 -17.50 -5.46
CA ASN A 26 0.07 -18.52 -5.65
C ASN A 26 -1.24 -18.08 -4.97
N GLY A 27 -2.29 -17.89 -5.77
CA GLY A 27 -3.61 -17.42 -5.29
C GLY A 27 -3.66 -15.94 -4.89
N TYR A 28 -2.55 -15.20 -5.05
CA TYR A 28 -2.54 -13.76 -4.82
C TYR A 28 -3.21 -13.02 -5.99
N ARG A 29 -3.94 -11.93 -5.66
CA ARG A 29 -4.60 -11.05 -6.63
C ARG A 29 -4.10 -9.62 -6.48
N VAL A 30 -3.76 -8.97 -7.59
CA VAL A 30 -3.23 -7.60 -7.58
C VAL A 30 -4.29 -6.59 -7.09
N CYS A 31 -3.86 -5.61 -6.30
CA CYS A 31 -4.71 -4.47 -5.93
C CYS A 31 -4.79 -3.47 -7.07
N THR A 32 -5.99 -2.94 -7.33
CA THR A 32 -6.20 -1.87 -8.31
C THR A 32 -7.07 -0.74 -7.76
N SER A 33 -6.89 0.48 -8.27
CA SER A 33 -7.69 1.64 -7.90
C SER A 33 -7.74 2.69 -9.03
N ALA A 34 -8.91 3.30 -9.24
CA ALA A 34 -9.08 4.40 -10.19
C ALA A 34 -8.82 5.78 -9.55
N ASP A 35 -8.92 5.89 -8.21
CA ASP A 35 -8.89 7.16 -7.46
C ASP A 35 -7.81 7.23 -6.37
N ARG A 36 -7.07 6.12 -6.15
CA ARG A 36 -6.08 5.91 -5.08
C ARG A 36 -6.66 5.86 -3.66
N GLN A 37 -7.99 5.89 -3.51
CA GLN A 37 -8.69 5.84 -2.24
C GLN A 37 -9.34 4.46 -2.04
N VAL A 38 -10.11 4.01 -3.03
CA VAL A 38 -10.79 2.71 -2.99
C VAL A 38 -9.96 1.70 -3.76
N TRP A 39 -9.56 0.62 -3.09
CA TRP A 39 -8.74 -0.44 -3.66
C TRP A 39 -9.51 -1.76 -3.72
N THR A 40 -9.56 -2.36 -4.90
CA THR A 40 -10.19 -3.67 -5.17
C THR A 40 -9.15 -4.66 -5.70
N ARG A 41 -9.58 -5.88 -6.02
CA ARG A 41 -8.70 -6.94 -6.53
C ARG A 41 -9.06 -7.30 -7.97
N VAL A 42 -8.06 -7.56 -8.79
CA VAL A 42 -8.22 -8.00 -10.19
C VAL A 42 -7.80 -9.45 -10.36
N ASP A 43 -8.22 -10.07 -11.46
CA ASP A 43 -7.82 -11.44 -11.78
C ASP A 43 -6.32 -11.48 -12.08
N THR A 44 -5.67 -12.47 -11.49
CA THR A 44 -4.22 -12.60 -11.51
C THR A 44 -3.87 -14.09 -11.44
N SER A 45 -2.93 -14.52 -12.29
CA SER A 45 -2.36 -15.86 -12.27
C SER A 45 -0.84 -15.80 -12.11
N PHE A 46 -0.26 -16.87 -11.61
CA PHE A 46 1.19 -17.02 -11.47
C PHE A 46 1.60 -18.39 -12.00
N GLU A 47 2.30 -18.40 -13.13
CA GLU A 47 2.70 -19.61 -13.85
C GLU A 47 4.10 -19.40 -14.44
N ASP A 48 4.95 -20.43 -14.39
CA ASP A 48 6.32 -20.41 -14.92
C ASP A 48 7.16 -19.19 -14.50
N GLY A 49 6.98 -18.74 -13.25
CA GLY A 49 7.70 -17.58 -12.71
C GLY A 49 7.18 -16.22 -13.17
N VAL A 50 6.06 -16.16 -13.89
CA VAL A 50 5.45 -14.93 -14.41
C VAL A 50 4.11 -14.65 -13.73
N LEU A 51 3.97 -13.48 -13.14
CA LEU A 51 2.69 -12.99 -12.62
C LEU A 51 1.94 -12.29 -13.76
N THR A 52 0.76 -12.79 -14.12
CA THR A 52 -0.09 -12.25 -15.18
C THR A 52 -1.32 -11.59 -14.58
N ILE A 53 -1.62 -10.36 -14.98
CA ILE A 53 -2.77 -9.57 -14.52
C ILE A 53 -3.69 -9.35 -15.71
N GLU A 54 -4.96 -9.71 -15.58
CA GLU A 54 -5.98 -9.49 -16.61
C GLU A 54 -7.03 -8.52 -16.08
N HIS A 55 -7.20 -7.39 -16.76
CA HIS A 55 -8.12 -6.35 -16.31
C HIS A 55 -8.62 -5.50 -17.48
N ARG A 56 -9.89 -5.08 -17.41
CA ARG A 56 -10.45 -4.03 -18.28
C ARG A 56 -10.69 -2.79 -17.42
N PRO A 57 -9.81 -1.78 -17.46
CA PRO A 57 -9.95 -0.59 -16.62
C PRO A 57 -11.18 0.23 -16.99
N GLU A 58 -11.95 0.67 -16.00
CA GLU A 58 -13.10 1.57 -16.19
C GLU A 58 -12.71 3.05 -16.05
N GLY A 59 -11.55 3.34 -15.45
CA GLY A 59 -11.01 4.70 -15.29
C GLY A 59 -10.16 5.14 -16.48
N GLN A 60 -9.98 6.46 -16.67
CA GLN A 60 -8.98 6.96 -17.63
C GLN A 60 -7.57 6.61 -17.14
N MET A 61 -7.36 6.81 -15.84
CA MET A 61 -6.17 6.38 -15.13
C MET A 61 -6.51 5.22 -14.20
N GLN A 62 -5.65 4.21 -14.19
CA GLN A 62 -5.75 3.05 -13.31
C GLN A 62 -4.41 2.78 -12.61
N TRP A 63 -4.47 2.56 -11.31
CA TRP A 63 -3.34 2.23 -10.45
C TRP A 63 -3.32 0.74 -10.15
N TYR A 64 -2.13 0.16 -10.05
CA TYR A 64 -1.92 -1.23 -9.66
C TYR A 64 -0.84 -1.28 -8.59
N ALA A 65 -1.03 -2.08 -7.56
CA ALA A 65 -0.10 -2.18 -6.43
C ALA A 65 -0.10 -3.58 -5.82
N TYR A 66 0.98 -3.92 -5.11
CA TYR A 66 1.06 -5.18 -4.37
C TYR A 66 0.09 -5.23 -3.17
N PHE A 67 -0.19 -4.10 -2.56
CA PHE A 67 -1.27 -3.91 -1.60
C PHE A 67 -1.75 -2.46 -1.69
N ALA A 68 -2.88 -2.14 -1.07
CA ALA A 68 -3.33 -0.74 -0.96
C ALA A 68 -2.23 0.10 -0.30
N PRO A 69 -1.66 1.11 -0.99
CA PRO A 69 -0.58 1.93 -0.44
C PRO A 69 -1.08 2.80 0.71
N HIS A 70 -0.25 2.93 1.74
CA HIS A 70 -0.41 3.98 2.75
C HIS A 70 0.69 5.02 2.50
N THR A 71 0.30 6.19 2.00
CA THR A 71 1.24 7.25 1.64
C THR A 71 1.85 7.91 2.88
N HIS A 72 2.96 8.61 2.68
CA HIS A 72 3.56 9.40 3.74
C HIS A 72 2.68 10.59 4.15
N GLU A 73 1.95 11.19 3.20
CA GLU A 73 0.99 12.27 3.48
C GLU A 73 -0.14 11.77 4.38
N GLN A 74 -0.75 10.62 4.07
CA GLN A 74 -1.74 9.97 4.95
C GLN A 74 -1.18 9.68 6.34
N HIS A 75 0.12 9.34 6.44
CA HIS A 75 0.78 9.16 7.73
C HIS A 75 0.89 10.49 8.51
N LEU A 76 1.22 11.59 7.85
CA LEU A 76 1.28 12.91 8.48
C LEU A 76 -0.12 13.41 8.88
N ASP A 77 -1.15 13.17 8.07
CA ASP A 77 -2.54 13.47 8.40
C ASP A 77 -2.99 12.69 9.63
N MET A 78 -2.66 11.39 9.70
CA MET A 78 -2.92 10.56 10.87
C MET A 78 -2.22 11.12 12.11
N LEU A 79 -0.95 11.51 12.02
CA LEU A 79 -0.24 12.12 13.16
C LEU A 79 -0.90 13.45 13.60
N SER A 80 -1.33 14.27 12.64
CA SER A 80 -2.04 15.52 12.92
C SER A 80 -3.39 15.27 13.61
N ALA A 81 -4.10 14.19 13.25
CA ALA A 81 -5.33 13.80 13.92
C ALA A 81 -5.07 13.27 15.34
N VAL A 82 -4.01 12.47 15.51
CA VAL A 82 -3.64 11.89 16.80
C VAL A 82 -3.20 12.97 17.79
N GLN A 83 -2.37 13.93 17.38
CA GLN A 83 -1.89 15.00 18.29
C GLN A 83 -3.00 15.94 18.78
N ALA A 84 -4.14 15.98 18.09
CA ALA A 84 -5.29 16.79 18.49
C ALA A 84 -6.13 16.12 19.59
N SER A 85 -5.85 14.86 19.92
CA SER A 85 -6.50 14.12 20.99
C SER A 85 -5.82 14.37 22.33
N ASP A 86 -6.59 14.71 23.36
CA ASP A 86 -6.08 14.85 24.74
C ASP A 86 -5.53 13.52 25.30
N LEU A 87 -5.93 12.40 24.72
CA LEU A 87 -5.53 11.05 25.17
C LEU A 87 -4.20 10.58 24.58
N ALA A 88 -3.59 11.34 23.67
CA ALA A 88 -2.41 10.91 22.94
C ALA A 88 -1.31 11.99 22.91
N ARG A 89 -0.06 11.53 22.86
CA ARG A 89 1.13 12.36 22.67
C ARG A 89 1.96 11.79 21.53
N VAL A 90 2.45 12.67 20.66
CA VAL A 90 3.35 12.33 19.57
C VAL A 90 4.74 12.85 19.91
N ASP A 91 5.72 11.96 20.00
CA ASP A 91 7.13 12.32 20.21
C ASP A 91 7.95 12.00 18.96
N ARG A 92 8.90 12.87 18.62
CA ARG A 92 9.93 12.56 17.62
C ARG A 92 11.07 11.80 18.28
N LEU A 93 11.35 10.58 17.80
CA LEU A 93 12.45 9.74 18.27
C LEU A 93 13.78 10.03 17.56
N GLY A 94 13.71 10.57 16.35
CA GLY A 94 14.89 10.79 15.51
C GLY A 94 14.50 10.91 14.04
N ALA A 95 15.44 10.59 13.16
CA ALA A 95 15.23 10.56 11.72
C ALA A 95 15.68 9.22 11.12
N THR A 96 15.06 8.82 10.02
CA THR A 96 15.50 7.72 9.17
C THR A 96 16.78 8.08 8.42
N VAL A 97 17.38 7.11 7.72
CA VAL A 97 18.59 7.33 6.89
C VAL A 97 18.36 8.41 5.82
N ASP A 98 17.15 8.51 5.26
CA ASP A 98 16.78 9.54 4.27
C ASP A 98 16.31 10.87 4.92
N GLY A 99 16.43 11.00 6.25
CA GLY A 99 16.09 12.22 6.97
C GLY A 99 14.60 12.43 7.27
N ARG A 100 13.74 11.40 7.11
CA ARG A 100 12.32 11.49 7.52
C ARG A 100 12.17 11.27 9.02
N ASP A 101 11.21 11.94 9.64
CA ASP A 101 11.02 11.84 11.08
C ASP A 101 10.43 10.49 11.51
N LEU A 102 11.00 9.89 12.56
CA LEU A 102 10.45 8.72 13.22
C LEU A 102 9.63 9.18 14.44
N HIS A 103 8.32 8.92 14.40
CA HIS A 103 7.40 9.32 15.45
C HIS A 103 6.98 8.13 16.33
N ARG A 104 6.85 8.38 17.63
CA ARG A 104 6.21 7.48 18.59
C ARG A 104 4.90 8.09 19.04
N ILE A 105 3.83 7.30 19.00
CA ILE A 105 2.55 7.66 19.61
C ILE A 105 2.48 6.99 20.98
N ARG A 106 2.22 7.78 22.02
CA ARG A 106 1.83 7.29 23.35
C ARG A 106 0.37 7.61 23.57
N ALA A 107 -0.42 6.64 24.00
CA ALA A 107 -1.83 6.85 24.33
C ALA A 107 -2.11 6.37 25.76
N GLY A 108 -2.90 7.14 26.51
CA GLY A 108 -3.23 6.89 27.91
C GLY A 108 -2.35 7.64 28.91
N GLU A 109 -2.77 7.58 30.18
CA GLU A 109 -2.23 8.41 31.28
C GLU A 109 -1.78 7.60 32.50
N GLY A 110 -1.85 6.27 32.44
CA GLY A 110 -1.51 5.40 33.57
C GLY A 110 -0.01 5.17 33.74
N ASP A 111 0.42 4.86 34.97
CA ASP A 111 1.83 4.63 35.33
C ASP A 111 2.42 3.35 34.70
N LEU A 112 1.56 2.44 34.25
CA LEU A 112 1.97 1.19 33.62
C LEU A 112 2.20 1.41 32.12
N GLN A 113 3.43 1.19 31.68
CA GLN A 113 3.74 1.02 30.26
C GLN A 113 3.52 -0.43 29.87
N PHE A 114 2.56 -0.66 28.98
CA PHE A 114 2.38 -1.94 28.29
C PHE A 114 3.01 -1.83 26.90
N TRP A 115 3.83 -2.82 26.54
CA TRP A 115 4.40 -3.02 25.21
C TRP A 115 4.31 -4.49 24.81
#